data_AF-A0A2D0IGR5-F1
#
_entry.id   AF-A0A2D0IGR5-F1
#
_cell.length_a   1.000
_cell.length_b   1.000
_cell.length_c   1.000
_cell.angle_alpha   90.00
_cell.angle_beta   90.00
_cell.angle_gamma   90.00
#
_symmetry.space_group_name_H-M   'P 1'
#
loop_
_entity.id
_entity.type
_entity.pdbx_description
1 polymer ?
#
loop_
_entity_poly.entity_id
_entity_poly.type
_entity_poly.pdbx_seq_one_letter_code
_entity_poly.pdbx_strand_id
1 'polypeptide(L)'
;MNVIDATTAVVDDYPGGAASLAPRLGKGASTLSHEVAEKHGAKLGIRTAARITKLTGDTRILQAFTEECGYTGIFIPRMADSAPADGVEFMTKMIKELSDVATSFGQALADGKVTPNERDGFMREASELMAAVQRTCEFVEVVHANSKPAGEVKA
;
A
#
# COMPACT_ATOMS: atom_id res chain seq x y z
N MET A 1 -15.73 5.86 3.53
CA MET A 1 -15.20 6.80 4.54
C MET A 1 -14.32 7.79 3.81
N ASN A 2 -14.46 9.09 4.00
CA ASN A 2 -13.63 10.07 3.28
C ASN A 2 -12.24 10.23 3.97
N VAL A 3 -11.30 10.92 3.34
CA VAL A 3 -9.92 11.10 3.83
C VAL A 3 -9.86 11.84 5.17
N ILE A 4 -10.78 12.78 5.39
CA ILE A 4 -10.85 13.57 6.62
C ILE A 4 -11.39 12.73 7.78
N ASP A 5 -12.45 11.95 7.55
CA ASP A 5 -13.00 10.99 8.51
C ASP A 5 -11.92 9.98 8.91
N ALA A 6 -11.19 9.44 7.93
CA ALA A 6 -10.11 8.51 8.18
C ALA A 6 -8.97 9.14 8.98
N THR A 7 -8.60 10.38 8.67
CA THR A 7 -7.57 11.09 9.45
C THR A 7 -8.02 11.32 10.89
N THR A 8 -9.26 11.76 11.09
CA THR A 8 -9.83 11.99 12.43
C THR A 8 -9.79 10.70 13.24
N ALA A 9 -10.27 9.60 12.67
CA ALA A 9 -10.24 8.29 13.32
C ALA A 9 -8.82 7.84 13.69
N VAL A 10 -7.84 8.01 12.79
CA VAL A 10 -6.43 7.68 13.07
C VAL A 10 -5.85 8.52 14.19
N VAL A 11 -6.17 9.82 14.24
CA VAL A 11 -5.67 10.71 15.30
C VAL A 11 -6.34 10.40 16.64
N ASP A 12 -7.63 10.11 16.65
CA ASP A 12 -8.38 9.81 17.88
C ASP A 12 -8.00 8.44 18.46
N ASP A 13 -7.77 7.43 17.61
CA ASP A 13 -7.36 6.09 18.01
C ASP A 13 -5.88 6.00 18.41
N TYR A 14 -5.06 7.00 18.06
CA TYR A 14 -3.67 7.03 18.47
C TYR A 14 -3.54 7.16 19.99
N PRO A 15 -2.66 6.41 20.68
CA PRO A 15 -2.51 6.51 22.13
C PRO A 15 -2.21 7.95 22.61
N GLY A 16 -3.14 8.53 23.36
CA GLY A 16 -3.09 9.92 23.83
C GLY A 16 -3.57 10.96 22.80
N GLY A 17 -4.18 10.51 21.70
CA GLY A 17 -4.86 11.31 20.69
C GLY A 17 -4.00 12.39 20.04
N ALA A 18 -4.65 13.48 19.64
CA ALA A 18 -3.99 14.67 19.11
C ALA A 18 -2.96 15.27 20.07
N ALA A 19 -3.18 15.20 21.39
CA ALA A 19 -2.27 15.75 22.40
C ALA A 19 -0.90 15.04 22.39
N SER A 20 -0.89 13.74 22.15
CA SER A 20 0.32 12.92 22.06
C SER A 20 0.95 12.96 20.66
N LEU A 21 0.12 12.97 19.60
CA LEU A 21 0.60 12.90 18.22
C LEU A 21 1.14 14.24 17.70
N ALA A 22 0.50 15.37 18.04
CA ALA A 22 0.83 16.68 17.50
C ALA A 22 2.29 17.12 17.77
N PRO A 23 2.87 16.92 18.98
CA PRO A 23 4.28 17.23 19.23
C PRO A 23 5.23 16.44 18.32
N ARG A 24 4.91 15.18 18.01
CA ARG A 24 5.71 14.34 17.09
C ARG A 24 5.64 14.84 15.64
N LEU A 25 4.61 15.62 15.31
CA LEU A 25 4.45 16.31 14.04
C LEU A 25 5.07 17.72 14.05
N GLY A 26 5.55 18.22 15.19
CA GLY A 26 6.02 19.59 15.34
C GLY A 26 4.87 20.61 15.36
N LYS A 27 3.70 20.22 15.87
CA LYS A 27 2.48 21.05 15.91
C LYS A 27 1.91 21.12 17.33
N GLY A 28 1.07 22.13 17.57
CA GLY A 28 0.23 22.20 18.78
C GLY A 28 -0.95 21.23 18.70
N ALA A 29 -1.38 20.70 19.85
CA ALA A 29 -2.51 19.77 19.93
C ALA A 29 -3.81 20.37 19.36
N SER A 30 -4.12 21.62 19.74
CA SER A 30 -5.29 22.34 19.21
C SER A 30 -5.21 22.59 17.71
N THR A 31 -4.01 22.89 17.18
CA THR A 31 -3.77 23.03 15.73
C THR A 31 -4.12 21.75 15.00
N LEU A 32 -3.58 20.60 15.45
CA LEU A 32 -3.88 19.31 14.83
C LEU A 32 -5.37 18.97 14.92
N SER A 33 -5.98 19.16 16.10
CA SER A 33 -7.42 18.92 16.28
C SER A 33 -8.29 19.81 15.38
N HIS A 34 -7.89 21.06 15.14
CA HIS A 34 -8.61 21.93 14.21
C HIS A 34 -8.43 21.51 12.75
N GLU A 35 -7.22 21.09 12.37
CA GLU A 35 -6.94 20.61 11.01
C GLU A 35 -7.70 19.33 10.67
N VAL A 36 -7.78 18.36 11.57
CA VAL A 36 -8.52 17.10 11.31
C VAL A 36 -10.03 17.28 11.34
N ALA A 37 -10.54 18.22 12.14
CA ALA A 37 -11.97 18.53 12.22
C ALA A 37 -12.40 19.65 11.25
N GLU A 38 -11.53 20.09 10.35
CA GLU A 38 -11.74 21.20 9.39
C GLU A 38 -12.30 22.49 10.03
N LYS A 39 -11.97 22.74 11.31
CA LYS A 39 -12.50 23.88 12.06
C LYS A 39 -11.89 25.19 11.57
N HIS A 40 -12.74 26.21 11.43
CA HIS A 40 -12.32 27.57 11.07
C HIS A 40 -11.50 27.65 9.75
N GLY A 41 -11.73 26.73 8.81
CA GLY A 41 -10.99 26.68 7.55
C GLY A 41 -9.54 26.19 7.70
N ALA A 42 -9.19 25.59 8.84
CA ALA A 42 -7.92 24.89 9.00
C ALA A 42 -7.85 23.72 8.03
N LYS A 43 -6.68 23.54 7.40
CA LYS A 43 -6.45 22.51 6.38
C LYS A 43 -5.34 21.59 6.84
N LEU A 44 -5.58 20.29 6.77
CA LEU A 44 -4.53 19.30 6.94
C LEU A 44 -3.68 19.23 5.68
N GLY A 45 -2.43 19.69 5.75
CA GLY A 45 -1.50 19.57 4.63
C GLY A 45 -1.15 18.10 4.33
N ILE A 46 -1.03 17.74 3.04
CA ILE A 46 -0.73 16.36 2.59
C ILE A 46 0.54 15.77 3.22
N ARG A 47 1.56 16.59 3.48
CA ARG A 47 2.78 16.16 4.19
C ARG A 47 2.50 15.74 5.64
N THR A 48 1.54 16.38 6.29
CA THR A 48 1.10 16.04 7.66
C THR A 48 0.37 14.70 7.63
N ALA A 49 -0.56 14.51 6.69
CA ALA A 49 -1.27 13.24 6.49
C ALA A 49 -0.28 12.07 6.30
N ALA A 50 0.70 12.21 5.39
CA ALA A 50 1.73 11.20 5.18
C ALA A 50 2.58 10.92 6.43
N ARG A 51 2.91 11.95 7.23
CA ARG A 51 3.64 11.78 8.50
C ARG A 51 2.80 11.08 9.56
N ILE A 52 1.49 11.37 9.64
CA ILE A 52 0.57 10.66 10.54
C ILE A 52 0.59 9.18 10.20
N THR A 53 0.29 8.79 8.95
CA THR A 53 0.33 7.40 8.47
C THR A 53 1.64 6.71 8.82
N LYS A 54 2.79 7.37 8.59
CA LYS A 54 4.10 6.78 8.90
C LYS A 54 4.37 6.61 10.41
N LEU A 55 3.95 7.58 11.23
CA LEU A 55 4.21 7.58 12.67
C LEU A 55 3.29 6.63 13.45
N THR A 56 2.08 6.42 12.95
CA THR A 56 1.11 5.49 13.54
C THR A 56 1.21 4.09 12.96
N GLY A 57 1.71 3.95 11.72
CA GLY A 57 1.63 2.71 10.95
C GLY A 57 0.23 2.42 10.41
N ASP A 58 -0.71 3.34 10.61
CA ASP A 58 -2.11 3.17 10.24
C ASP A 58 -2.38 3.67 8.82
N THR A 59 -2.82 2.76 7.95
CA THR A 59 -3.00 2.98 6.52
C THR A 59 -4.40 3.48 6.15
N ARG A 60 -5.32 3.69 7.11
CA ARG A 60 -6.70 4.14 6.83
C ARG A 60 -6.76 5.42 6.00
N ILE A 61 -5.86 6.37 6.25
CA ILE A 61 -5.78 7.63 5.47
C ILE A 61 -5.43 7.33 4.00
N LEU A 62 -4.46 6.46 3.76
CA LEU A 62 -4.05 6.05 2.41
C LEU A 62 -5.19 5.33 1.69
N GLN A 63 -5.85 4.41 2.38
CA GLN A 63 -6.96 3.64 1.83
C GLN A 63 -8.13 4.55 1.45
N ALA A 64 -8.55 5.45 2.34
CA ALA A 64 -9.62 6.41 2.06
C ALA A 64 -9.27 7.31 0.86
N PHE A 65 -8.02 7.74 0.74
CA PHE A 65 -7.56 8.54 -0.41
C PHE A 65 -7.67 7.76 -1.72
N THR A 66 -7.24 6.49 -1.73
CA THR A 66 -7.38 5.63 -2.92
C THR A 66 -8.83 5.39 -3.28
N GLU A 67 -9.69 5.11 -2.30
CA GLU A 67 -11.12 4.86 -2.50
C GLU A 67 -11.83 6.08 -3.09
N GLU A 68 -11.55 7.28 -2.60
CA GLU A 68 -12.10 8.53 -3.16
C GLU A 68 -11.72 8.75 -4.62
N CYS A 69 -10.53 8.32 -5.00
CA CYS A 69 -10.04 8.44 -6.37
C CYS A 69 -10.49 7.27 -7.28
N GLY A 70 -11.28 6.31 -6.76
CA GLY A 70 -11.72 5.13 -7.51
C GLY A 70 -10.63 4.06 -7.70
N TYR A 71 -9.58 4.08 -6.88
CA TYR A 71 -8.50 3.09 -6.88
C TYR A 71 -8.56 2.23 -5.61
N THR A 72 -7.86 1.09 -5.65
CA THR A 72 -7.63 0.24 -4.47
C THR A 72 -6.12 0.21 -4.19
N GLY A 73 -5.74 0.57 -2.96
CA GLY A 73 -4.36 0.42 -2.50
C GLY A 73 -4.02 -1.06 -2.25
N ILE A 74 -2.99 -1.57 -2.92
CA ILE A 74 -2.44 -2.91 -2.67
C ILE A 74 -1.06 -2.72 -2.03
N PHE A 75 -0.86 -3.24 -0.83
CA PHE A 75 0.46 -3.26 -0.21
C PHE A 75 1.29 -4.37 -0.85
N ILE A 76 2.37 -3.99 -1.52
CA ILE A 76 3.33 -4.95 -2.03
C ILE A 76 4.65 -4.79 -1.28
N PRO A 77 5.08 -5.82 -0.52
CA PRO A 77 6.36 -5.76 0.18
C PRO A 77 7.49 -5.66 -0.83
N ARG A 78 8.36 -4.64 -0.68
CA ARG A 78 9.60 -4.55 -1.48
C ARG A 78 10.51 -5.72 -1.14
N MET A 79 11.20 -6.26 -2.14
CA MET A 79 12.26 -7.23 -1.88
C MET A 79 13.36 -6.60 -1.01
N ALA A 80 13.85 -7.36 -0.04
CA ALA A 80 15.08 -7.01 0.66
C ALA A 80 16.26 -7.00 -0.34
N ASP A 81 17.26 -6.15 -0.10
CA ASP A 81 18.42 -5.90 -0.98
C ASP A 81 19.31 -7.14 -1.27
N SER A 82 18.95 -8.33 -0.79
CA SER A 82 19.62 -9.58 -1.10
C SER A 82 19.10 -10.16 -2.42
N ALA A 83 19.61 -9.65 -3.54
CA ALA A 83 19.60 -10.42 -4.78
C ALA A 83 20.47 -11.67 -4.57
N PRO A 84 19.91 -12.87 -4.78
CA PRO A 84 20.10 -13.48 -6.08
C PRO A 84 18.87 -14.27 -6.54
N ALA A 85 18.42 -14.08 -7.79
CA ALA A 85 17.58 -15.08 -8.45
C ALA A 85 17.53 -14.82 -9.96
N ASP A 86 17.63 -15.90 -10.71
CA ASP A 86 17.48 -15.99 -12.16
C ASP A 86 16.15 -15.35 -12.60
N GLY A 87 16.18 -14.46 -13.61
CA GLY A 87 14.97 -13.84 -14.16
C GLY A 87 13.94 -14.87 -14.66
N VAL A 88 14.40 -16.06 -15.06
CA VAL A 88 13.54 -17.18 -15.45
C VAL A 88 12.72 -17.69 -14.26
N GLU A 89 13.28 -17.70 -13.06
CA GLU A 89 12.58 -18.14 -11.84
C GLU A 89 11.41 -17.22 -11.51
N PHE A 90 11.61 -15.88 -11.59
CA PHE A 90 10.54 -14.91 -11.37
C PHE A 90 9.41 -15.05 -12.39
N MET A 91 9.75 -15.18 -13.67
CA MET A 91 8.77 -15.39 -14.73
C MET A 91 8.00 -16.70 -14.53
N THR A 92 8.69 -17.79 -14.18
CA THR A 92 8.06 -19.10 -13.93
C THR A 92 7.10 -19.02 -12.75
N LYS A 93 7.51 -18.36 -11.66
CA LYS A 93 6.64 -18.15 -10.49
C LYS A 93 5.41 -17.32 -10.84
N MET A 94 5.58 -16.21 -11.57
CA MET A 94 4.46 -15.38 -12.01
C MET A 94 3.45 -16.16 -12.88
N ILE A 95 3.93 -16.99 -13.81
CA ILE A 95 3.06 -17.85 -14.65
C ILE A 95 2.30 -18.86 -13.79
N LYS A 96 2.96 -19.43 -12.77
CA LYS A 96 2.30 -20.33 -11.82
C LYS A 96 1.18 -19.62 -11.07
N GLU A 97 1.46 -18.48 -10.44
CA GLU A 97 0.42 -17.73 -9.69
C GLU A 97 -0.76 -17.34 -10.60
N LEU A 98 -0.49 -16.98 -11.86
CA LEU A 98 -1.54 -16.68 -12.83
C LEU A 98 -2.41 -17.92 -13.12
N SER A 99 -1.81 -19.10 -13.20
CA SER A 99 -2.51 -20.37 -13.40
C SER A 99 -3.35 -20.76 -12.19
N ASP A 100 -2.86 -20.48 -10.97
CA ASP A 100 -3.57 -20.73 -9.71
C ASP A 100 -4.80 -19.81 -9.59
N VAL A 101 -4.68 -18.52 -9.95
CA VAL A 101 -5.81 -17.59 -10.08
C VAL A 101 -6.85 -18.08 -11.08
N ALA A 102 -6.43 -18.52 -12.27
CA ALA A 102 -7.34 -19.01 -13.31
C ALA A 102 -8.09 -20.28 -12.84
N THR A 103 -7.39 -21.17 -12.13
CA THR A 103 -7.98 -22.39 -11.56
C THR A 103 -9.00 -22.05 -10.47
N SER A 104 -8.65 -21.16 -9.54
CA SER A 104 -9.54 -20.70 -8.47
C SER A 104 -10.80 -20.03 -9.05
N PHE A 105 -10.65 -19.21 -10.09
CA PHE A 105 -11.77 -18.57 -10.78
C PHE A 105 -12.74 -19.59 -11.40
N GLY A 106 -12.21 -20.60 -12.10
CA GLY A 106 -13.01 -21.66 -12.70
C GLY A 106 -13.76 -22.50 -11.67
N GLN A 107 -13.13 -22.78 -10.52
CA GLN A 107 -13.76 -23.51 -9.42
C GLN A 107 -14.87 -22.71 -8.75
N ALA A 108 -14.60 -21.44 -8.41
CA ALA A 108 -15.55 -20.57 -7.69
C ALA A 108 -16.80 -20.22 -8.51
N LEU A 109 -16.75 -20.34 -9.84
CA LEU A 109 -17.89 -20.08 -10.72
C LEU A 109 -18.57 -21.35 -11.25
N ALA A 110 -18.09 -22.54 -10.88
CA ALA A 110 -18.54 -23.80 -11.45
C ALA A 110 -20.04 -24.07 -11.22
N ASP A 111 -20.59 -23.63 -10.09
CA ASP A 111 -22.00 -23.80 -9.72
C ASP A 111 -22.81 -22.48 -9.82
N GLY A 112 -22.19 -21.41 -10.33
CA GLY A 112 -22.78 -20.08 -10.45
C GLY A 112 -22.97 -19.34 -9.13
N LYS A 113 -22.40 -19.80 -8.01
CA LYS A 113 -22.51 -19.17 -6.69
C LYS A 113 -21.14 -19.09 -6.00
N VAL A 114 -20.66 -17.87 -5.79
CA VAL A 114 -19.43 -17.64 -5.03
C VAL A 114 -19.74 -17.59 -3.53
N THR A 115 -19.26 -18.58 -2.77
CA THR A 115 -19.33 -18.58 -1.30
C THR A 115 -18.29 -17.64 -0.68
N PRO A 116 -18.44 -17.24 0.60
CA PRO A 116 -17.44 -16.44 1.30
C PRO A 116 -16.04 -17.07 1.30
N ASN A 117 -15.95 -18.39 1.47
CA ASN A 117 -14.66 -19.11 1.46
C ASN A 117 -14.01 -19.09 0.08
N GLU A 118 -14.79 -19.25 -1.00
CA GLU A 118 -14.28 -19.19 -2.37
C GLU A 118 -13.84 -17.77 -2.75
N ARG A 119 -14.61 -16.75 -2.32
CA ARG A 119 -14.20 -15.35 -2.45
C ARG A 119 -12.86 -15.12 -1.76
N ASP A 120 -12.73 -15.53 -0.51
CA ASP A 120 -11.51 -15.31 0.28
C ASP A 120 -10.32 -16.07 -0.31
N GLY A 121 -10.55 -17.29 -0.80
CA GLY A 121 -9.57 -18.07 -1.56
C GLY A 121 -9.11 -17.35 -2.82
N PHE A 122 -10.04 -16.87 -3.65
CA PHE A 122 -9.73 -16.13 -4.88
C PHE A 122 -8.95 -14.84 -4.59
N MET A 123 -9.36 -14.08 -3.58
CA MET A 123 -8.67 -12.84 -3.18
C MET A 123 -7.24 -13.10 -2.72
N ARG A 124 -7.00 -14.25 -2.06
CA ARG A 124 -5.65 -14.70 -1.69
C ARG A 124 -4.82 -14.98 -2.94
N GLU A 125 -5.30 -15.81 -3.87
CA GLU A 125 -4.57 -16.14 -5.12
C GLU A 125 -4.26 -14.87 -5.94
N ALA A 126 -5.23 -13.95 -6.06
CA ALA A 126 -5.04 -12.68 -6.77
C ALA A 126 -3.93 -11.81 -6.13
N SER A 127 -3.87 -11.80 -4.80
CA SER A 127 -2.84 -11.07 -4.06
C SER A 127 -1.44 -11.70 -4.25
N GLU A 128 -1.36 -13.03 -4.29
CA GLU A 128 -0.11 -13.77 -4.55
C GLU A 128 0.44 -13.47 -5.96
N LEU A 129 -0.43 -13.43 -6.97
CA LEU A 129 -0.08 -12.99 -8.34
C LEU A 129 0.43 -11.55 -8.36
N MET A 130 -0.26 -10.60 -7.74
CA MET A 130 0.17 -9.20 -7.67
C MET A 130 1.57 -9.07 -7.05
N ALA A 131 1.87 -9.84 -6.00
CA ALA A 131 3.20 -9.89 -5.42
C ALA A 131 4.26 -10.48 -6.37
N ALA A 132 3.92 -11.51 -7.15
CA ALA A 132 4.83 -12.08 -8.16
C ALA A 132 5.13 -11.12 -9.32
N VAL A 133 4.12 -10.37 -9.78
CA VAL A 133 4.29 -9.30 -10.78
C VAL A 133 5.27 -8.24 -10.28
N GLN A 134 5.07 -7.74 -9.06
CA GLN A 134 5.95 -6.72 -8.50
C GLN A 134 7.39 -7.18 -8.36
N ARG A 135 7.63 -8.42 -7.90
CA ARG A 135 8.98 -9.01 -7.84
C ARG A 135 9.65 -9.02 -9.21
N THR A 136 8.89 -9.32 -10.25
CA THR A 136 9.38 -9.29 -11.64
C THR A 136 9.72 -7.86 -12.07
N CYS A 137 8.89 -6.86 -11.73
CA CYS A 137 9.20 -5.45 -11.99
C CYS A 137 10.46 -4.98 -11.25
N GLU A 138 10.60 -5.32 -9.97
CA GLU A 138 11.78 -4.97 -9.16
C GLU A 138 13.06 -5.59 -9.73
N PHE A 139 12.99 -6.85 -10.20
CA PHE A 139 14.11 -7.48 -10.88
C PHE A 139 14.54 -6.71 -12.15
N VAL A 140 13.59 -6.29 -12.99
CA VAL A 140 13.89 -5.51 -14.19
C VAL A 140 14.55 -4.17 -13.84
N GLU A 141 14.09 -3.49 -12.79
CA GLU A 141 14.70 -2.25 -12.30
C GLU A 141 16.14 -2.47 -11.79
N VAL A 142 16.38 -3.57 -11.08
CA VAL A 142 17.73 -3.95 -10.62
C VAL A 142 18.66 -4.25 -11.82
N VAL A 143 18.19 -5.04 -12.79
CA VAL A 143 18.95 -5.32 -14.02
C VAL A 143 19.23 -4.03 -14.78
N HIS A 144 18.25 -3.14 -14.90
CA HIS A 144 18.43 -1.84 -15.55
C HIS A 144 19.48 -0.98 -14.83
N ALA A 145 19.39 -0.87 -13.50
CA ALA A 145 20.36 -0.12 -12.70
C ALA A 145 21.78 -0.66 -12.85
N ASN A 146 21.95 -1.99 -12.86
CA ASN A 146 23.24 -2.66 -13.02
C ASN A 146 23.78 -2.63 -14.46
N SER A 147 22.91 -2.40 -15.46
CA SER A 147 23.28 -2.29 -16.87
C SER A 147 23.74 -0.88 -17.28
N LYS A 148 23.67 0.11 -16.38
CA LYS A 148 24.16 1.46 -16.64
C LYS A 148 25.70 1.44 -16.69
N PRO A 149 26.34 1.99 -17.75
CA PRO A 149 27.78 2.01 -17.85
C PRO A 149 28.42 2.82 -16.71
N ALA A 150 29.51 2.31 -16.15
CA ALA A 150 30.34 3.00 -15.16
C ALA A 150 31.06 4.18 -15.82
N GLY A 151 30.38 5.33 -15.94
CA GLY A 151 30.95 6.45 -16.69
C GLY A 151 30.10 7.70 -16.77
N GLU A 152 29.53 8.17 -15.67
CA GLU A 152 29.30 9.61 -15.45
C GLU A 152 29.49 9.94 -13.97
N VAL A 153 30.71 9.74 -13.46
CA VAL A 153 31.19 10.56 -12.35
C VAL A 153 31.45 11.93 -12.97
N LYS A 154 30.44 12.81 -12.94
CA LYS A 154 30.62 14.21 -13.29
C LYS A 154 31.57 14.84 -12.28
N ALA A 155 32.65 15.40 -12.82
CA ALA A 155 33.58 16.30 -12.17
C ALA A 155 32.89 17.55 -11.62
#